data_AF-A0A971I9B2-F1
#
_entry.id   AF-A0A971I9B2-F1
#
_cell.length_a   1.000
_cell.length_b   1.000
_cell.length_c   1.000
_cell.angle_alpha   90.00
_cell.angle_beta   90.00
_cell.angle_gamma   90.00
#
_symmetry.space_group_name_H-M   'P 1'
#
loop_
_entity.id
_entity.type
_entity.pdbx_description
1 polymer ?
#
loop_
_entity_poly.entity_id
_entity_poly.type
_entity_poly.pdbx_seq_one_letter_code
_entity_poly.pdbx_strand_id
1 'polypeptide(L)'
;MDLYRILNPGDSEVDASRVKDVWQDIMAHQDRYRYVVAEEDGRLLSTCNIAIVPNLTRSARPYAVIENVVTRSGARRRGLGRACIMKAIEFAKENGCYKGDATKRSRKNRSPRLLRESGIQRDR
;
A
#
# COMPACT_ATOMS: atom_id res chain seq x y z
N MET A 1 6.44 -5.57 -10.65
CA MET A 1 5.19 -5.92 -11.34
C MET A 1 4.67 -7.33 -11.04
N ASP A 2 5.51 -8.31 -10.69
CA ASP A 2 5.09 -9.70 -10.41
C ASP A 2 3.87 -9.88 -9.51
N LEU A 3 3.77 -9.11 -8.43
CA LEU A 3 2.64 -9.20 -7.49
C LEU A 3 1.31 -8.84 -8.18
N TYR A 4 1.31 -7.87 -9.09
CA TYR A 4 0.11 -7.47 -9.82
C TYR A 4 -0.25 -8.46 -10.93
N ARG A 5 0.73 -9.14 -11.54
CA ARG A 5 0.45 -10.28 -12.43
C ARG A 5 -0.23 -11.45 -11.70
N ILE A 6 0.08 -11.64 -10.41
CA ILE A 6 -0.64 -12.63 -9.57
C ILE A 6 -2.08 -12.17 -9.29
N LEU A 7 -2.27 -10.86 -9.06
CA LEU A 7 -3.58 -10.29 -8.77
C LEU A 7 -4.50 -10.34 -10.00
N ASN A 8 -3.97 -9.92 -11.16
CA ASN A 8 -4.69 -9.81 -12.42
C ASN A 8 -3.91 -10.56 -13.54
N PRO A 9 -4.05 -11.89 -13.64
CA PRO A 9 -3.31 -12.67 -14.64
C PRO A 9 -3.74 -12.41 -16.09
N GLY A 10 -4.90 -11.76 -16.31
CA GLY A 10 -5.42 -11.41 -17.63
C GLY A 10 -5.06 -9.99 -18.10
N ASP A 11 -4.35 -9.20 -17.29
CA ASP A 11 -3.93 -7.86 -17.69
C ASP A 11 -2.93 -7.94 -18.85
N SER A 12 -3.17 -7.13 -19.88
CA SER A 12 -2.24 -6.99 -21.00
C SER A 12 -0.92 -6.39 -20.54
N GLU A 13 0.18 -6.73 -21.22
CA GLU A 13 1.45 -6.07 -20.94
C GLU A 13 1.34 -4.57 -21.25
N VAL A 14 1.70 -3.76 -20.26
CA VAL A 14 1.75 -2.30 -20.40
C VAL A 14 3.17 -1.91 -20.78
N ASP A 15 3.29 -0.95 -21.69
CA ASP A 15 4.56 -0.38 -22.07
C ASP A 15 5.38 0.13 -20.86
N ALA A 16 6.68 -0.18 -20.84
CA ALA A 16 7.54 0.12 -19.70
C ALA A 16 7.73 1.62 -19.45
N SER A 17 7.70 2.45 -20.51
CA SER A 17 7.76 3.91 -20.37
C SER A 17 6.49 4.43 -19.71
N ARG A 18 5.32 3.93 -20.13
CA ARG A 18 4.04 4.29 -19.49
C ARG A 18 4.01 3.92 -18.01
N VAL A 19 4.51 2.73 -17.66
CA VAL A 19 4.64 2.32 -16.25
C VAL A 19 5.56 3.27 -15.47
N LYS A 20 6.68 3.66 -16.06
CA LYS A 20 7.64 4.58 -15.43
C LYS A 20 7.02 5.95 -15.18
N ASP A 21 6.29 6.49 -16.14
CA ASP A 21 5.64 7.81 -16.01
C ASP A 21 4.60 7.80 -14.88
N VAL A 22 3.76 6.75 -14.83
CA VAL A 22 2.77 6.58 -13.75
C VAL A 22 3.48 6.45 -12.40
N TRP A 23 4.57 5.69 -12.34
CA TRP A 23 5.36 5.55 -11.11
C TRP A 23 5.97 6.88 -10.66
N GLN A 24 6.48 7.69 -11.59
CA GLN A 24 7.02 9.01 -11.29
C GLN A 24 5.96 9.95 -10.74
N ASP A 25 4.75 9.96 -11.29
CA ASP A 25 3.62 10.76 -10.78
C ASP A 25 3.23 10.35 -9.35
N ILE A 26 3.15 9.05 -9.08
CA ILE A 26 2.91 8.52 -7.73
C ILE A 26 4.00 8.99 -6.77
N MET A 27 5.27 8.92 -7.18
CA MET A 27 6.41 9.35 -6.35
C MET A 27 6.49 10.87 -6.16
N ALA A 28 5.94 11.66 -7.08
CA ALA A 28 5.85 13.11 -6.93
C ALA A 28 4.80 13.54 -5.89
N HIS A 29 3.81 12.69 -5.60
CA HIS A 29 2.67 12.99 -4.71
C HIS A 29 2.61 12.02 -3.51
N GLN A 30 3.73 11.86 -2.81
CA GLN A 30 3.86 10.93 -1.66
C GLN A 30 3.06 11.31 -0.41
N ASP A 31 2.53 12.54 -0.36
CA ASP A 31 1.51 12.98 0.60
C ASP A 31 0.14 12.35 0.33
N ARG A 32 -0.11 11.91 -0.91
CA ARG A 32 -1.40 11.36 -1.35
C ARG A 32 -1.35 9.89 -1.70
N TYR A 33 -0.26 9.41 -2.28
CA TYR A 33 -0.15 8.02 -2.72
C TYR A 33 0.98 7.31 -1.99
N ARG A 34 0.72 6.05 -1.60
CA ARG A 34 1.74 5.19 -1.02
C ARG A 34 1.57 3.75 -1.44
N TYR A 35 2.68 3.08 -1.69
CA TYR A 35 2.74 1.64 -1.90
C TYR A 35 3.42 1.01 -0.67
N VAL A 36 2.70 0.13 0.00
CA VAL A 36 3.21 -0.61 1.15
C VAL A 36 3.61 -1.99 0.68
N VAL A 37 4.79 -2.46 1.11
CA VAL A 37 5.28 -3.78 0.76
C VAL A 37 5.74 -4.57 1.99
N ALA A 38 5.49 -5.86 1.96
CA ALA A 38 6.17 -6.83 2.81
C ALA A 38 7.26 -7.50 1.96
N GLU A 39 8.50 -7.44 2.44
CA GLU A 39 9.70 -7.92 1.76
C GLU A 39 10.46 -8.87 2.68
N GLU A 40 10.94 -9.99 2.14
CA GLU A 40 11.91 -10.86 2.81
C GLU A 40 12.99 -11.24 1.81
N ASP A 41 14.26 -11.11 2.19
CA ASP A 41 15.43 -11.46 1.37
C ASP A 41 15.40 -10.83 -0.04
N GLY A 42 15.08 -9.52 -0.13
CA GLY A 42 14.98 -8.79 -1.39
C GLY A 42 13.74 -9.13 -2.23
N ARG A 43 12.86 -10.01 -1.74
CA ARG A 43 11.67 -10.46 -2.47
C ARG A 43 10.39 -9.86 -1.91
N LEU A 44 9.65 -9.16 -2.75
CA LEU A 44 8.31 -8.67 -2.41
C LEU A 44 7.33 -9.85 -2.29
N LEU A 45 6.75 -10.02 -1.10
CA LEU A 45 5.83 -11.11 -0.75
C LEU A 45 4.38 -10.66 -0.65
N SER A 46 4.14 -9.40 -0.30
CA SER A 46 2.79 -8.82 -0.23
C SER A 46 2.86 -7.33 -0.53
N THR A 47 1.76 -6.76 -1.04
CA THR A 47 1.63 -5.32 -1.21
C THR A 47 0.18 -4.88 -1.09
N CYS A 48 -0.02 -3.58 -0.85
CA CYS A 48 -1.22 -2.83 -1.20
C CYS A 48 -0.81 -1.39 -1.55
N ASN A 49 -1.67 -0.66 -2.26
CA ASN A 49 -1.53 0.78 -2.42
C ASN A 49 -2.64 1.51 -1.67
N ILE A 50 -2.36 2.73 -1.26
CA ILE A 50 -3.32 3.64 -0.66
C ILE A 50 -3.28 5.00 -1.34
N ALA A 51 -4.46 5.57 -1.54
CA ALA A 51 -4.67 6.92 -2.06
C ALA A 51 -5.48 7.76 -1.07
N ILE A 52 -4.99 8.95 -0.74
CA ILE A 52 -5.70 9.98 0.02
C ILE A 52 -6.50 10.82 -0.97
N VAL A 53 -7.81 10.87 -0.77
CA VAL A 53 -8.75 11.58 -1.62
C VAL A 53 -9.26 12.83 -0.88
N PRO A 54 -8.97 14.04 -1.38
CA PRO A 54 -9.57 15.27 -0.88
C PRO A 54 -11.10 15.20 -0.98
N ASN A 55 -11.80 15.76 0.00
CA ASN A 55 -13.24 15.61 0.11
C ASN A 55 -13.85 16.85 0.76
N LEU A 56 -14.99 17.31 0.23
CA LEU A 56 -15.72 18.48 0.76
C LEU A 56 -16.70 18.12 1.88
N THR A 57 -17.08 16.85 1.98
CA THR A 57 -17.99 16.37 3.04
C THR A 57 -17.24 16.16 4.35
N ARG A 58 -17.97 15.89 5.46
CA ARG A 58 -17.38 15.53 6.76
C ARG A 58 -16.34 16.57 7.24
N SER A 59 -16.71 17.85 7.14
CA SER A 59 -15.86 19.00 7.52
C SER A 59 -14.57 19.09 6.70
N ALA A 60 -14.68 18.92 5.39
CA ALA A 60 -13.56 18.95 4.45
C ALA A 60 -12.42 17.94 4.75
N ARG A 61 -12.72 16.87 5.51
CA ARG A 61 -11.73 15.87 5.87
C ARG A 61 -11.54 14.87 4.73
N PRO A 62 -10.30 14.54 4.36
CA PRO A 62 -10.04 13.55 3.32
C PRO A 62 -10.49 12.15 3.76
N TYR A 63 -10.58 11.23 2.80
CA TYR A 63 -10.68 9.80 3.07
C TYR A 63 -9.60 9.04 2.31
N ALA A 64 -9.38 7.79 2.66
CA ALA A 64 -8.40 6.96 1.97
C ALA A 64 -9.06 5.75 1.31
N VAL A 65 -8.50 5.33 0.19
CA VAL A 65 -8.87 4.12 -0.54
C VAL A 65 -7.66 3.20 -0.56
N ILE A 66 -7.82 1.97 -0.08
CA ILE A 66 -6.78 0.93 -0.11
C ILE A 66 -7.15 -0.07 -1.19
N GLU A 67 -6.28 -0.26 -2.16
CA GLU A 67 -6.50 -1.12 -3.33
C GLU A 67 -5.32 -2.07 -3.56
N ASN A 68 -5.50 -2.97 -4.52
CA ASN A 68 -4.48 -3.87 -5.04
C ASN A 68 -3.77 -4.68 -3.94
N VAL A 69 -4.51 -5.12 -2.94
CA VAL A 69 -4.00 -5.98 -1.87
C VAL A 69 -3.73 -7.36 -2.43
N VAL A 70 -2.47 -7.78 -2.43
CA VAL A 70 -2.07 -9.10 -2.92
C VAL A 70 -0.94 -9.68 -2.07
N THR A 71 -0.99 -11.00 -1.85
CA THR A 71 0.07 -11.77 -1.19
C THR A 71 0.42 -12.98 -2.06
N ARG A 72 1.72 -13.20 -2.30
CA ARG A 72 2.22 -14.38 -3.03
C ARG A 72 1.67 -15.66 -2.41
N SER A 73 1.30 -16.65 -3.22
CA SER A 73 0.69 -17.91 -2.80
C SER A 73 1.46 -18.59 -1.66
N GLY A 74 2.77 -18.79 -1.81
CA GLY A 74 3.66 -19.39 -0.79
C GLY A 74 3.87 -18.54 0.47
N ALA A 75 3.39 -17.30 0.49
CA ALA A 75 3.48 -16.41 1.64
C ALA A 75 2.11 -16.10 2.29
N ARG A 76 1.02 -16.71 1.80
CA ARG A 76 -0.33 -16.55 2.36
C ARG A 76 -0.42 -17.14 3.76
N ARG A 77 -1.45 -16.74 4.52
CA ARG A 77 -1.72 -17.17 5.92
C ARG A 77 -0.63 -16.80 6.95
N ARG A 78 0.40 -16.07 6.54
CA ARG A 78 1.47 -15.51 7.42
C ARG A 78 1.13 -14.14 8.01
N GLY A 79 0.01 -13.53 7.60
CA GLY A 79 -0.42 -12.22 8.08
C GLY A 79 0.11 -11.01 7.30
N LEU A 80 0.88 -11.22 6.21
CA LEU A 80 1.53 -10.14 5.46
C LEU A 80 0.56 -9.17 4.76
N GLY A 81 -0.54 -9.67 4.18
CA GLY A 81 -1.55 -8.78 3.58
C GLY A 81 -2.23 -7.88 4.63
N ARG A 82 -2.57 -8.45 5.79
CA ARG A 82 -3.10 -7.69 6.94
C ARG A 82 -2.09 -6.64 7.40
N ALA A 83 -0.82 -7.00 7.47
CA ALA A 83 0.25 -6.08 7.82
C ALA A 83 0.33 -4.86 6.90
N CYS A 84 0.29 -5.09 5.59
CA CYS A 84 0.31 -4.02 4.60
C CYS A 84 -0.90 -3.08 4.77
N ILE A 85 -2.10 -3.64 4.94
CA ILE A 85 -3.32 -2.87 5.18
C ILE A 85 -3.20 -2.04 6.46
N MET A 86 -2.71 -2.61 7.56
CA MET A 86 -2.57 -1.87 8.82
C MET A 86 -1.61 -0.69 8.68
N LYS A 87 -0.51 -0.86 7.96
CA LYS A 87 0.45 0.21 7.68
C LYS A 87 -0.16 1.30 6.77
N ALA A 88 -0.93 0.90 5.78
CA ALA A 88 -1.69 1.82 4.94
C ALA A 88 -2.72 2.62 5.78
N ILE A 89 -3.39 1.97 6.74
CA ILE A 89 -4.31 2.64 7.67
C ILE A 89 -3.58 3.66 8.56
N GLU A 90 -2.37 3.36 9.04
CA GLU A 90 -1.54 4.34 9.76
C GLU A 90 -1.29 5.59 8.91
N PHE A 91 -0.89 5.42 7.65
CA PHE A 91 -0.71 6.53 6.71
C PHE A 91 -1.99 7.37 6.50
N ALA A 92 -3.17 6.72 6.41
CA ALA A 92 -4.44 7.45 6.33
C ALA A 92 -4.74 8.29 7.57
N LYS A 93 -4.42 7.75 8.76
CA LYS A 93 -4.60 8.46 10.03
C LYS A 93 -3.66 9.67 10.14
N GLU A 94 -2.40 9.49 9.74
CA GLU A 94 -1.41 10.57 9.70
C GLU A 94 -1.84 11.72 8.77
N ASN A 95 -2.59 11.41 7.70
CA ASN A 95 -3.16 12.39 6.77
C ASN A 95 -4.56 12.91 7.17
N GLY A 96 -4.99 12.68 8.42
CA GLY A 96 -6.23 13.24 8.95
C GLY A 96 -7.52 12.64 8.39
N CYS A 97 -7.46 11.49 7.71
CA CYS A 97 -8.62 10.87 7.09
C CYS A 97 -9.73 10.55 8.10
N TYR A 98 -10.99 10.84 7.75
CA TYR A 98 -12.12 10.61 8.67
C TYR A 98 -12.55 9.15 8.76
N LYS A 99 -12.27 8.35 7.71
CA LYS A 99 -12.40 6.89 7.70
C LYS A 99 -11.00 6.27 7.73
N GLY A 100 -10.33 6.37 8.88
CA GLY A 100 -9.05 5.70 9.16
C GLY A 100 -9.11 4.74 10.36
N ASP A 101 -10.19 4.73 11.15
CA ASP A 101 -10.30 3.85 12.31
C ASP A 101 -10.92 2.50 11.96
N ALA A 102 -10.06 1.52 11.64
CA ALA A 102 -10.41 0.09 11.71
C ALA A 102 -10.26 -0.50 13.14
N THR A 103 -10.15 0.33 14.17
CA THR A 103 -9.89 -0.08 15.56
C THR A 103 -11.19 -0.42 16.31
N LYS A 104 -11.85 -1.51 15.93
CA LYS A 104 -12.64 -2.37 16.84
C LYS A 104 -12.55 -3.86 16.46
N ARG A 105 -11.32 -4.39 16.27
CA ARG A 105 -11.03 -5.83 16.49
C ARG A 105 -9.53 -6.09 16.64
N SER A 106 -8.99 -5.67 17.78
CA SER A 106 -7.64 -6.08 18.20
C SER A 106 -7.66 -7.56 18.59
N ARG A 107 -7.14 -8.42 17.71
CA ARG A 107 -6.58 -9.72 18.11
C ARG A 107 -5.08 -9.64 17.88
N LYS A 108 -4.31 -10.01 18.92
CA LYS A 108 -2.85 -10.06 19.02
C LYS A 108 -2.13 -9.92 17.66
N ASN A 109 -1.52 -8.75 17.45
CA ASN A 109 -0.61 -8.50 16.34
C ASN A 109 0.63 -9.38 16.52
N ARG A 110 0.91 -10.25 15.54
CA ARG A 110 2.30 -10.65 15.29
C ARG A 110 2.90 -9.55 14.42
N SER A 111 4.02 -8.99 14.87
CA SER A 111 4.87 -8.14 14.06
C SER A 111 5.17 -8.88 12.75
N PRO A 112 4.86 -8.31 11.59
CA PRO A 112 5.30 -8.85 10.31
C PRO A 112 6.83 -8.78 10.26
N ARG A 113 7.47 -9.79 9.66
CA ARG A 113 8.93 -9.98 9.77
C ARG A 113 9.79 -8.89 9.12
N LEU A 114 9.24 -8.07 8.21
CA LEU A 114 9.84 -6.82 7.76
C LEU A 114 8.78 -6.06 6.92
N LEU A 115 8.42 -4.85 7.32
CA LEU A 115 7.62 -3.94 6.48
C LEU A 115 8.53 -2.84 5.98
N ARG A 116 8.51 -2.56 4.68
CA ARG A 116 9.17 -1.40 4.09
C ARG A 116 8.13 -0.53 3.42
N GLU A 117 8.28 0.77 3.61
CA GLU A 117 7.59 1.77 2.82
C GLU A 117 8.51 2.16 1.66
N SER A 118 7.96 2.28 0.46
CA SER A 118 8.69 2.93 -0.61
C SER A 118 8.67 4.44 -0.35
N GLY A 119 9.78 4.96 0.19
CA GLY A 119 10.14 6.37 0.22
C GLY A 119 11.64 6.45 -0.07
N ILE A 120 12.06 7.41 -0.89
CA ILE A 120 13.49 7.62 -1.21
C ILE A 120 14.29 7.57 0.09
N GLN A 121 15.22 6.63 0.21
CA GLN A 121 16.33 6.81 1.13
C GLN A 121 16.98 8.11 0.69
N ARG A 122 16.97 9.14 1.55
CA ARG A 122 17.75 10.36 1.33
C ARG A 122 19.17 9.89 0.99
N ASP A 123 19.56 10.08 -0.26
CA ASP A 123 20.96 10.07 -0.61
C ASP A 123 21.62 11.21 0.20
N ARG A 124 22.85 10.93 0.60
CA ARG A 124 23.67 11.68 1.55
C ARG A 124 23.76 13.17 1.26
#